data_AF-A0A819YNY0-F1
#
_entry.id   AF-A0A819YNY0-F1
#
_cell.length_a   1.000
_cell.length_b   1.000
_cell.length_c   1.000
_cell.angle_alpha   90.00
_cell.angle_beta   90.00
_cell.angle_gamma   90.00
#
_symmetry.space_group_name_H-M   'P 1'
#
loop_
_entity.id
_entity.type
_entity.pdbx_description
1 polymer ?
#
loop_
_entity_poly.entity_id
_entity_poly.type
_entity_poly.pdbx_seq_one_letter_code
_entity_poly.pdbx_strand_id
1 'polypeptide(L)'
;MSSSSVSDGILKLATQYSLYTGCVIFSFGVIGNVLNLLVFTQFKQFRTNRCAFYITIESISNLLYQFLTISLTILTSISGDDATGRFFIWCKFKNILAQICGLTTLYIICFSAVDQFFSTNHRFSLRQMCTLKLGRYFAFILICFVIIHSIALGSSFSVQPTLGCVLSNYVAVQYSTYFFYPVLIGVLPVVIASSFSILAYHNVRRIVRRQLPIVRRKLDKQITAMVLMRVIAFVFLLLPFITYRIYTINFPVSRSVPMTFAIGKLVQAILTSIYTINYVINFYLFIIFSSRFRRQAKVVLVKKCWQRWKYWCCSINNQIEPANIPETRNSQIESEENI
;
A
#
# COMPACT_ATOMS: atom_id res chain seq x y z
N MET A 1 27.25 26.40 -24.41
CA MET A 1 26.92 25.06 -23.84
C MET A 1 26.32 24.22 -24.95
N SER A 2 26.87 23.05 -25.24
CA SER A 2 26.33 22.15 -26.27
C SER A 2 25.00 21.54 -25.81
N SER A 3 24.11 21.21 -26.75
CA SER A 3 22.84 20.53 -26.46
C SER A 3 23.03 19.22 -25.66
N SER A 4 24.15 18.52 -25.88
CA SER A 4 24.55 17.33 -25.12
C SER A 4 24.82 17.62 -23.64
N SER A 5 25.49 18.72 -23.33
CA SER A 5 25.79 19.10 -21.93
C SER A 5 24.52 19.43 -21.12
N VAL A 6 23.49 19.97 -21.78
CA VAL A 6 22.21 20.30 -21.15
C VAL A 6 21.39 19.04 -20.89
N SER A 7 21.31 18.11 -21.86
CA SER A 7 20.59 16.85 -21.69
C SER A 7 21.16 16.00 -20.56
N ASP A 8 22.48 15.96 -20.41
CA ASP A 8 23.14 15.23 -19.32
C ASP A 8 22.85 15.84 -17.95
N GLY A 9 22.77 17.18 -17.88
CA GLY A 9 22.36 17.89 -16.66
C GLY A 9 20.94 17.54 -16.22
N ILE A 10 19.99 17.52 -17.16
CA ILE A 10 18.59 17.15 -16.89
C ILE A 10 18.48 15.69 -16.45
N LEU A 11 19.23 14.78 -17.09
CA LEU A 11 19.21 13.36 -16.73
C LEU A 11 19.76 13.14 -15.31
N LYS A 12 20.87 13.81 -14.95
CA LYS A 12 21.41 13.79 -13.59
C LYS A 12 20.40 14.30 -12.56
N LEU A 13 19.71 15.40 -12.87
CA LEU A 13 18.66 15.96 -12.02
C LEU A 13 17.50 14.96 -11.83
N ALA A 14 17.05 14.29 -12.91
CA ALA A 14 15.99 13.30 -12.84
C ALA A 14 16.37 12.11 -11.94
N THR A 15 17.60 11.61 -12.05
CA THR A 15 18.11 10.52 -11.22
C THR A 15 18.22 10.94 -9.75
N GLN A 16 18.77 12.11 -9.45
CA GLN A 16 18.85 12.63 -8.08
C GLN A 16 17.46 12.84 -7.48
N TYR A 17 16.54 13.43 -8.24
CA TYR A 17 15.15 13.60 -7.81
C TYR A 17 14.49 12.26 -7.48
N SER A 18 14.61 11.27 -8.37
CA SER A 18 14.07 9.92 -8.18
C SER A 18 14.66 9.24 -6.94
N LEU A 19 15.97 9.41 -6.70
CA LEU A 19 16.65 8.85 -5.54
C LEU A 19 16.15 9.47 -4.23
N TYR A 20 16.24 10.80 -4.08
CA TYR A 20 15.85 11.47 -2.83
C TYR A 20 14.35 11.30 -2.54
N THR A 21 13.51 11.52 -3.55
CA THR A 21 12.06 11.36 -3.40
C THR A 21 11.70 9.91 -3.13
N GLY A 22 12.36 8.96 -3.80
CA GLY A 22 12.19 7.53 -3.56
C GLY A 22 12.52 7.13 -2.12
N CYS A 23 13.65 7.58 -1.58
CA CYS A 23 14.03 7.33 -0.18
C CYS A 23 12.98 7.88 0.81
N VAL A 24 12.53 9.13 0.61
CA VAL A 24 11.49 9.72 1.46
C VAL A 24 10.19 8.93 1.39
N ILE A 25 9.70 8.62 0.19
CA ILE A 25 8.46 7.85 -0.02
C ILE A 25 8.59 6.45 0.60
N PHE A 26 9.75 5.80 0.47
CA PHE A 26 10.00 4.49 1.05
C PHE A 26 9.94 4.53 2.58
N SER A 27 10.65 5.45 3.23
CA SER A 27 10.67 5.58 4.70
C SER A 27 9.28 5.87 5.26
N PHE A 28 8.59 6.88 4.74
CA PHE A 28 7.23 7.21 5.18
C PHE A 28 6.24 6.08 4.85
N GLY A 29 6.44 5.41 3.71
CA GLY A 29 5.65 4.28 3.28
C GLY A 29 5.70 3.10 4.24
N VAL A 30 6.90 2.65 4.59
CA VAL A 30 7.11 1.53 5.51
C VAL A 30 6.53 1.88 6.88
N ILE A 31 6.86 3.06 7.41
CA ILE A 31 6.35 3.51 8.72
C ILE A 31 4.82 3.56 8.71
N GLY A 32 4.23 4.24 7.73
CA GLY A 32 2.78 4.42 7.63
C GLY A 32 2.04 3.09 7.51
N ASN A 33 2.43 2.22 6.58
CA ASN A 33 1.73 0.96 6.37
C ASN A 33 1.92 -0.03 7.54
N VAL A 34 3.11 -0.09 8.15
CA VAL A 34 3.32 -0.92 9.36
C VAL A 34 2.44 -0.44 10.52
N LEU A 35 2.39 0.86 10.78
CA LEU A 35 1.52 1.42 11.81
C LEU A 35 0.05 1.15 11.52
N ASN A 36 -0.36 1.24 10.24
CA ASN A 36 -1.71 0.92 9.84
C ASN A 36 -2.06 -0.55 10.13
N LEU A 37 -1.17 -1.48 9.78
CA LEU A 37 -1.31 -2.90 10.10
C LEU A 37 -1.39 -3.14 11.61
N LEU A 38 -0.52 -2.51 12.40
CA LEU A 38 -0.55 -2.64 13.86
C LEU A 38 -1.89 -2.15 14.42
N VAL A 39 -2.41 -1.01 13.98
CA VAL A 39 -3.70 -0.51 14.46
C VAL A 39 -4.84 -1.46 14.09
N PHE A 40 -4.92 -1.93 12.84
CA PHE A 40 -6.05 -2.75 12.41
C PHE A 40 -5.99 -4.21 12.90
N THR A 41 -4.80 -4.77 13.11
CA THR A 41 -4.63 -6.15 13.61
C THR A 41 -4.77 -6.27 15.13
N GLN A 42 -4.38 -5.24 15.90
CA GLN A 42 -4.34 -5.34 17.37
C GLN A 42 -5.72 -5.17 18.04
N PHE A 43 -6.64 -4.40 17.45
CA PHE A 43 -7.95 -4.16 18.07
C PHE A 43 -9.00 -5.15 17.58
N LYS A 44 -9.59 -5.93 18.51
CA LYS A 44 -10.68 -6.88 18.23
C LYS A 44 -11.85 -6.23 17.47
N GLN A 45 -12.21 -5.00 17.83
CA GLN A 45 -13.32 -4.27 17.19
C GLN A 45 -13.06 -3.96 15.71
N PHE A 46 -11.80 -3.81 15.29
CA PHE A 46 -11.45 -3.64 13.89
C PHE A 46 -11.30 -4.97 13.16
N ARG A 47 -10.79 -6.02 13.81
CA ARG A 47 -10.69 -7.35 13.21
C ARG A 47 -12.05 -7.94 12.80
N THR A 48 -13.12 -7.55 13.48
CA THR A 48 -14.50 -7.95 13.12
C THR A 48 -15.10 -7.04 12.04
N ASN A 49 -14.49 -5.90 11.73
CA ASN A 49 -14.98 -4.97 10.73
C ASN A 49 -14.46 -5.34 9.33
N ARG A 50 -15.40 -5.45 8.39
CA ARG A 50 -15.16 -5.83 6.99
C ARG A 50 -14.28 -4.81 6.24
N CYS A 51 -14.54 -3.52 6.40
CA CYS A 51 -13.72 -2.47 5.77
C CYS A 51 -12.29 -2.48 6.30
N ALA A 52 -12.08 -2.77 7.59
CA ALA A 52 -10.74 -2.88 8.16
C ALA A 52 -9.96 -4.08 7.57
N PHE A 53 -10.65 -5.17 7.19
CA PHE A 53 -10.03 -6.28 6.48
C PHE A 53 -9.48 -5.85 5.11
N TYR A 54 -10.25 -5.11 4.32
CA TYR A 54 -9.78 -4.56 3.04
C TYR A 54 -8.60 -3.60 3.22
N ILE A 55 -8.67 -2.68 4.19
CA ILE A 55 -7.56 -1.76 4.49
C ILE A 55 -6.30 -2.51 4.94
N THR A 56 -6.46 -3.65 5.61
CA THR A 56 -5.34 -4.51 6.00
C THR A 56 -4.68 -5.13 4.77
N ILE A 57 -5.47 -5.71 3.84
CA ILE A 57 -4.94 -6.24 2.58
C ILE A 57 -4.24 -5.12 1.79
N GLU A 58 -4.87 -3.95 1.69
CA GLU A 58 -4.30 -2.78 1.02
C GLU A 58 -2.93 -2.42 1.60
N SER A 59 -2.79 -2.41 2.93
CA SER A 59 -1.53 -2.09 3.60
C SER A 59 -0.44 -3.15 3.34
N ILE A 60 -0.82 -4.43 3.26
CA ILE A 60 0.12 -5.52 2.90
C ILE A 60 0.58 -5.35 1.44
N SER A 61 -0.35 -5.14 0.51
CA SER A 61 -0.05 -4.92 -0.91
C SER A 61 0.83 -3.68 -1.11
N ASN A 62 0.58 -2.60 -0.36
CA ASN A 62 1.39 -1.39 -0.40
C ASN A 62 2.82 -1.62 0.12
N LEU A 63 3.00 -2.39 1.19
CA LEU A 63 4.33 -2.76 1.67
C LEU A 63 5.07 -3.60 0.64
N LEU A 64 4.43 -4.62 0.07
CA LEU A 64 5.02 -5.44 -0.98
C LEU A 64 5.44 -4.58 -2.18
N TYR A 65 4.57 -3.65 -2.62
CA TYR A 65 4.92 -2.72 -3.68
C TYR A 65 6.16 -1.87 -3.34
N GLN A 66 6.25 -1.35 -2.12
CA GLN A 66 7.39 -0.54 -1.67
C GLN A 66 8.69 -1.34 -1.63
N PHE A 67 8.67 -2.52 -1.03
CA PHE A 67 9.84 -3.40 -0.91
C PHE A 67 10.29 -4.01 -2.22
N LEU A 68 9.41 -4.10 -3.22
CA LEU A 68 9.72 -4.80 -4.46
C LEU A 68 9.87 -3.86 -5.65
N THR A 69 9.27 -2.67 -5.62
CA THR A 69 9.33 -1.72 -6.74
C THR A 69 10.16 -0.49 -6.40
N ILE A 70 9.91 0.13 -5.24
CA ILE A 70 10.56 1.39 -4.85
C ILE A 70 12.01 1.13 -4.44
N SER A 71 12.25 0.14 -3.57
CA SER A 71 13.60 -0.28 -3.18
C SER A 71 14.50 -0.59 -4.39
N LEU A 72 13.96 -1.30 -5.39
CA LEU A 72 14.68 -1.64 -6.61
C LEU A 72 14.97 -0.41 -7.46
N THR A 73 14.06 0.56 -7.47
CA THR A 73 14.25 1.83 -8.20
C THR A 73 15.31 2.70 -7.53
N ILE A 74 15.36 2.70 -6.20
CA ILE A 74 16.43 3.34 -5.43
C ILE A 74 17.77 2.66 -5.75
N LEU A 75 17.82 1.33 -5.72
CA LEU A 75 19.04 0.57 -5.99
C LEU A 75 19.56 0.84 -7.41
N THR A 76 18.70 0.83 -8.43
CA THR A 76 19.09 1.17 -9.81
C THR A 76 19.58 2.62 -9.92
N SER A 77 19.00 3.54 -9.16
CA SER A 77 19.42 4.95 -9.16
C SER A 77 20.81 5.15 -8.52
N ILE A 78 21.15 4.36 -7.50
CA ILE A 78 22.46 4.41 -6.83
C ILE A 78 23.54 3.73 -7.68
N SER A 79 23.25 2.54 -8.21
CA SER A 79 24.23 1.76 -8.96
C SER A 79 24.58 2.37 -10.31
N GLY A 80 23.76 3.28 -10.85
CA GLY A 80 23.96 3.88 -12.17
C GLY A 80 23.80 2.91 -13.35
N ASP A 81 23.73 1.60 -13.08
CA ASP A 81 23.40 0.54 -14.02
C ASP A 81 21.90 0.24 -13.93
N ASP A 82 21.19 0.50 -15.03
CA ASP A 82 19.81 0.05 -15.22
C ASP A 82 19.82 -1.48 -15.43
N ALA A 83 19.99 -2.25 -14.36
CA ALA A 83 19.93 -3.73 -14.41
C ALA A 83 18.62 -4.23 -15.05
N THR A 84 17.55 -3.43 -14.98
CA THR A 84 16.26 -3.65 -15.66
C THR A 84 16.38 -3.64 -17.19
N GLY A 85 17.34 -2.90 -17.76
CA GLY A 85 17.67 -2.89 -19.17
C GLY A 85 18.76 -3.89 -19.57
N ARG A 86 19.26 -4.70 -18.64
CA ARG A 86 20.33 -5.69 -18.88
C ARG A 86 19.85 -7.12 -18.73
N PHE A 87 19.05 -7.40 -17.70
CA PHE A 87 18.53 -8.73 -17.42
C PHE A 87 17.05 -8.86 -17.79
N PHE A 88 16.76 -9.67 -18.80
CA PHE A 88 15.41 -9.94 -19.29
C PHE A 88 14.46 -10.47 -18.20
N ILE A 89 14.94 -11.41 -17.38
CA ILE A 89 14.15 -12.00 -16.29
C ILE A 89 13.76 -10.92 -15.27
N TRP A 90 14.69 -10.01 -14.97
CA TRP A 90 14.47 -8.93 -14.01
C TRP A 90 13.46 -7.90 -14.51
N CYS A 91 13.55 -7.52 -15.81
CA CYS A 91 12.59 -6.66 -16.48
C CYS A 91 11.15 -7.19 -16.32
N LYS A 92 10.93 -8.47 -16.61
CA LYS A 92 9.62 -9.11 -16.48
C LYS A 92 9.16 -9.18 -15.04
N PHE A 93 10.01 -9.69 -14.15
CA PHE A 93 9.67 -9.91 -12.75
C PHE A 93 9.25 -8.60 -12.05
N LYS A 94 10.04 -7.52 -12.23
CA LYS A 94 9.72 -6.19 -11.69
C LYS A 94 8.35 -5.69 -12.15
N ASN A 95 8.04 -5.82 -13.45
CA ASN A 95 6.76 -5.35 -14.00
C ASN A 95 5.58 -6.21 -13.55
N ILE A 96 5.71 -7.54 -13.53
CA ILE A 96 4.67 -8.47 -13.04
C ILE A 96 4.32 -8.12 -11.59
N LEU A 97 5.33 -7.98 -10.74
CA LEU A 97 5.14 -7.77 -9.31
C LEU A 97 4.56 -6.40 -8.99
N ALA A 98 5.00 -5.36 -9.72
CA ALA A 98 4.43 -4.02 -9.64
C ALA A 98 2.94 -4.02 -10.06
N GLN A 99 2.59 -4.77 -11.12
CA GLN A 99 1.20 -4.92 -11.56
C GLN A 99 0.35 -5.66 -10.54
N ILE A 100 0.84 -6.77 -9.98
CA ILE A 100 0.11 -7.54 -8.96
C ILE A 100 -0.23 -6.67 -7.77
N CYS A 101 0.77 -6.00 -7.20
CA CYS A 101 0.55 -5.18 -6.01
C CYS A 101 -0.33 -3.96 -6.33
N GLY A 102 -0.08 -3.31 -7.48
CA GLY A 102 -0.85 -2.14 -7.91
C GLY A 102 -2.32 -2.45 -8.13
N LEU A 103 -2.64 -3.42 -8.98
CA LEU A 103 -4.03 -3.83 -9.25
C LEU A 103 -4.73 -4.32 -7.98
N THR A 104 -4.05 -5.08 -7.13
CA THR A 104 -4.62 -5.51 -5.85
C THR A 104 -5.02 -4.31 -5.00
N THR A 105 -4.13 -3.33 -4.79
CA THR A 105 -4.45 -2.10 -4.06
C THR A 105 -5.66 -1.37 -4.66
N LEU A 106 -5.69 -1.19 -5.99
CA LEU A 106 -6.77 -0.48 -6.69
C LEU A 106 -8.15 -1.13 -6.48
N TYR A 107 -8.26 -2.43 -6.70
CA TYR A 107 -9.54 -3.12 -6.59
C TYR A 107 -9.95 -3.39 -5.14
N ILE A 108 -9.00 -3.50 -4.22
CA ILE A 108 -9.30 -3.56 -2.78
C ILE A 108 -9.90 -2.22 -2.29
N ILE A 109 -9.45 -1.08 -2.81
CA ILE A 109 -10.10 0.23 -2.55
C ILE A 109 -11.55 0.19 -3.07
N CYS A 110 -11.79 -0.33 -4.27
CA CYS A 110 -13.13 -0.48 -4.82
C CYS A 110 -14.03 -1.37 -3.94
N PHE A 111 -13.52 -2.53 -3.52
CA PHE A 111 -14.25 -3.42 -2.62
C PHE A 111 -14.51 -2.79 -1.25
N SER A 112 -13.59 -1.98 -0.73
CA SER A 112 -13.81 -1.24 0.51
C SER A 112 -14.97 -0.23 0.38
N ALA A 113 -15.08 0.46 -0.76
CA ALA A 113 -16.17 1.40 -1.05
C ALA A 113 -17.52 0.68 -1.19
N VAL A 114 -17.54 -0.44 -1.93
CA VAL A 114 -18.73 -1.26 -2.12
C VAL A 114 -19.21 -1.85 -0.79
N ASP A 115 -18.32 -2.45 0.00
CA ASP A 115 -18.67 -2.99 1.31
C ASP A 115 -19.19 -1.88 2.25
N GLN A 116 -18.57 -0.70 2.22
CA GLN A 116 -19.02 0.43 3.02
C GLN A 116 -20.41 0.92 2.61
N PHE A 117 -20.75 0.90 1.32
CA PHE A 117 -22.10 1.20 0.85
C PHE A 117 -23.14 0.22 1.39
N PHE A 118 -22.88 -1.08 1.26
CA PHE A 118 -23.79 -2.11 1.76
C PHE A 118 -23.90 -2.07 3.29
N SER A 119 -22.79 -1.89 4.00
CA SER A 119 -22.73 -1.77 5.46
C SER A 119 -23.59 -0.62 6.00
N THR A 120 -23.63 0.49 5.25
CA THR A 120 -24.37 1.70 5.62
C THR A 120 -25.78 1.76 5.05
N ASN A 121 -26.20 0.75 4.26
CA ASN A 121 -27.52 0.78 3.63
C ASN A 121 -28.66 0.72 4.67
N HIS A 122 -29.78 1.36 4.36
CA HIS A 122 -30.96 1.39 5.23
C HIS A 122 -31.66 0.03 5.30
N ARG A 123 -31.62 -0.76 4.22
CA ARG A 123 -32.26 -2.08 4.14
C ARG A 123 -31.44 -3.08 4.96
N PHE A 124 -32.08 -3.81 5.86
CA PHE A 124 -31.41 -4.81 6.69
C PHE A 124 -30.88 -5.98 5.84
N SER A 125 -31.66 -6.45 4.86
CA SER A 125 -31.26 -7.51 3.93
C SER A 125 -29.95 -7.19 3.22
N LEU A 126 -29.82 -5.98 2.65
CA LEU A 126 -28.59 -5.55 1.96
C LEU A 126 -27.37 -5.47 2.90
N ARG A 127 -27.58 -5.07 4.17
CA ARG A 127 -26.50 -5.06 5.17
C ARG A 127 -26.01 -6.47 5.53
N GLN A 128 -26.89 -7.45 5.49
CA GLN A 128 -26.61 -8.85 5.82
C GLN A 128 -25.90 -9.60 4.69
N MET A 129 -26.06 -9.18 3.44
CA MET A 129 -25.38 -9.77 2.28
C MET A 129 -23.85 -9.62 2.36
N CYS A 130 -23.36 -8.49 2.86
CA CYS A 130 -21.93 -8.31 3.07
C CYS A 130 -21.48 -9.09 4.31
N THR A 131 -20.86 -10.25 4.13
CA THR A 131 -20.24 -10.98 5.25
C THR A 131 -18.72 -10.94 5.13
N LEU A 132 -18.01 -11.05 6.25
CA LEU A 132 -16.55 -11.12 6.23
C LEU A 132 -16.04 -12.35 5.46
N LYS A 133 -16.80 -13.46 5.49
CA LYS A 133 -16.51 -14.67 4.72
C LYS A 133 -16.55 -14.38 3.21
N LEU A 134 -17.60 -13.71 2.76
CA LEU A 134 -17.75 -13.31 1.37
C LEU A 134 -16.65 -12.33 0.94
N GLY A 135 -16.31 -11.36 1.79
CA GLY A 135 -15.24 -10.41 1.50
C GLY A 135 -13.86 -11.07 1.34
N ARG A 136 -13.55 -12.10 2.15
CA ARG A 136 -12.34 -12.93 2.01
C ARG A 136 -12.33 -13.71 0.70
N TYR A 137 -13.47 -14.29 0.32
CA TYR A 137 -13.61 -15.03 -0.93
C TYR A 137 -13.38 -14.12 -2.14
N PHE A 138 -14.01 -12.93 -2.19
CA PHE A 138 -13.78 -11.97 -3.27
C PHE A 138 -12.35 -11.44 -3.31
N ALA A 139 -11.73 -11.17 -2.16
CA ALA A 139 -10.33 -10.76 -2.13
C ALA A 139 -9.40 -11.85 -2.67
N PHE A 140 -9.64 -13.12 -2.32
CA PHE A 140 -8.86 -14.24 -2.83
C PHE A 140 -9.00 -14.39 -4.35
N ILE A 141 -10.24 -14.40 -4.87
CA ILE A 141 -10.50 -14.46 -6.32
C ILE A 141 -9.81 -13.30 -7.05
N LEU A 142 -9.93 -12.09 -6.51
CA LEU A 142 -9.29 -10.91 -7.09
C LEU A 142 -7.77 -11.09 -7.18
N ILE A 143 -7.12 -11.53 -6.08
CA ILE A 143 -5.67 -11.73 -6.06
C ILE A 143 -5.25 -12.79 -7.07
N CYS A 144 -5.95 -13.92 -7.14
CA CYS A 144 -5.68 -14.96 -8.15
C CYS A 144 -5.84 -14.43 -9.58
N PHE A 145 -6.93 -13.71 -9.86
CA PHE A 145 -7.18 -13.12 -11.17
C PHE A 145 -6.09 -12.10 -11.55
N VAL A 146 -5.70 -11.23 -10.62
CA VAL A 146 -4.65 -10.23 -10.81
C VAL A 146 -3.29 -10.88 -11.05
N ILE A 147 -2.96 -11.98 -10.36
CA ILE A 147 -1.71 -12.73 -10.59
C ILE A 147 -1.69 -13.30 -12.02
N ILE A 148 -2.75 -13.99 -12.42
CA ILE A 148 -2.84 -14.59 -13.76
C ILE A 148 -2.74 -13.51 -14.84
N HIS A 149 -3.51 -12.42 -14.67
CA HIS A 149 -3.51 -11.27 -15.57
C HIS A 149 -2.11 -10.62 -15.68
N SER A 150 -1.45 -10.38 -14.54
CA SER A 150 -0.13 -9.74 -14.50
C SER A 150 0.97 -10.61 -15.10
N ILE A 151 0.89 -11.94 -14.93
CA ILE A 151 1.82 -12.89 -15.59
C ILE A 151 1.63 -12.85 -17.10
N ALA A 152 0.37 -12.89 -17.59
CA ALA A 152 0.06 -12.86 -19.01
C ALA A 152 0.59 -11.56 -19.66
N LEU A 153 0.29 -10.40 -19.08
CA LEU A 153 0.77 -9.11 -19.60
C LEU A 153 2.29 -8.95 -19.43
N GLY A 154 2.83 -9.32 -18.27
CA GLY A 154 4.25 -9.23 -17.94
C GLY A 154 5.14 -10.10 -18.82
N SER A 155 4.61 -11.21 -19.34
CA SER A 155 5.33 -12.08 -20.28
C SER A 155 5.68 -11.38 -21.60
N SER A 156 4.95 -10.32 -21.98
CA SER A 156 5.14 -9.57 -23.23
C SER A 156 6.22 -8.49 -23.17
N PHE A 157 6.85 -8.28 -22.01
CA PHE A 157 7.97 -7.34 -21.88
C PHE A 157 9.25 -7.96 -22.45
N SER A 158 10.03 -7.13 -23.15
CA SER A 158 11.35 -7.49 -23.64
C SER A 158 12.34 -6.34 -23.42
N VAL A 159 13.62 -6.68 -23.47
CA VAL A 159 14.71 -5.72 -23.35
C VAL A 159 15.18 -5.37 -24.75
N GLN A 160 15.13 -4.08 -25.09
CA GLN A 160 15.60 -3.54 -26.36
C GLN A 160 16.82 -2.63 -26.14
N PRO A 161 17.87 -2.69 -26.99
CA PRO A 161 19.11 -1.92 -26.77
C PRO A 161 18.91 -0.40 -26.67
N THR A 162 18.01 0.16 -27.48
CA THR A 162 17.78 1.61 -27.61
C THR A 162 16.68 2.15 -26.69
N LEU A 163 15.75 1.28 -26.25
CA LEU A 163 14.56 1.65 -25.49
C LEU A 163 14.55 1.08 -24.06
N GLY A 164 15.40 0.10 -23.74
CA GLY A 164 15.43 -0.60 -22.46
C GLY A 164 14.32 -1.63 -22.32
N CYS A 165 13.82 -1.83 -21.09
CA CYS A 165 12.72 -2.74 -20.79
C CYS A 165 11.38 -2.14 -21.24
N VAL A 166 10.83 -2.63 -22.35
CA VAL A 166 9.59 -2.12 -22.96
C VAL A 166 8.63 -3.24 -23.32
N LEU A 167 7.37 -2.87 -23.54
CA LEU A 167 6.35 -3.78 -24.03
C LEU A 167 6.51 -3.89 -25.55
N SER A 168 6.96 -5.05 -26.05
CA SER A 168 7.30 -5.20 -27.48
C SER A 168 6.22 -5.87 -28.31
N ASN A 169 5.32 -6.63 -27.70
CA ASN A 169 4.26 -7.31 -28.42
C ASN A 169 3.17 -6.31 -28.84
N TYR A 170 2.91 -6.21 -30.15
CA TYR A 170 1.91 -5.29 -30.71
C TYR A 170 0.52 -5.45 -30.07
N VAL A 171 0.05 -6.69 -29.90
CA VAL A 171 -1.24 -6.98 -29.27
C VAL A 171 -1.24 -6.51 -27.80
N ALA A 172 -0.14 -6.73 -27.09
CA ALA A 172 -0.03 -6.28 -25.70
C ALA A 172 0.02 -4.73 -25.59
N VAL A 173 0.64 -4.04 -26.54
CA VAL A 173 0.67 -2.57 -26.63
C VAL A 173 -0.74 -2.02 -26.89
N GLN A 174 -1.48 -2.61 -27.83
CA GLN A 174 -2.88 -2.26 -28.10
C GLN A 174 -3.75 -2.50 -26.87
N TYR A 175 -3.64 -3.68 -26.26
CA TYR A 175 -4.33 -4.02 -25.01
C TYR A 175 -4.01 -3.02 -23.89
N SER A 176 -2.74 -2.65 -23.75
CA SER A 176 -2.30 -1.74 -22.69
C SER A 176 -2.88 -0.34 -22.90
N THR A 177 -2.79 0.16 -24.13
CA THR A 177 -3.21 1.51 -24.52
C THR A 177 -4.72 1.69 -24.43
N TYR A 178 -5.49 0.76 -24.97
CA TYR A 178 -6.95 0.94 -25.13
C TYR A 178 -7.77 0.33 -24.01
N PHE A 179 -7.23 -0.63 -23.26
CA PHE A 179 -7.99 -1.33 -22.22
C PHE A 179 -7.33 -1.26 -20.84
N PHE A 180 -6.07 -1.68 -20.69
CA PHE A 180 -5.45 -1.80 -19.37
C PHE A 180 -5.35 -0.46 -18.62
N TYR A 181 -4.70 0.54 -19.19
CA TYR A 181 -4.53 1.83 -18.53
C TYR A 181 -5.84 2.63 -18.45
N PRO A 182 -6.60 2.84 -19.54
CA PRO A 182 -7.80 3.68 -19.46
C PRO A 182 -8.97 2.98 -18.75
N VAL A 183 -9.18 1.68 -18.94
CA VAL A 183 -10.35 0.97 -18.39
C VAL A 183 -10.02 0.33 -17.05
N LEU A 184 -9.08 -0.63 -17.01
CA LEU A 184 -8.80 -1.41 -15.80
C LEU A 184 -8.16 -0.59 -14.67
N ILE A 185 -7.21 0.29 -14.98
CA ILE A 185 -6.54 1.13 -13.99
C ILE A 185 -7.28 2.47 -13.79
N GLY A 186 -7.85 3.03 -14.85
CA GLY A 186 -8.48 4.34 -14.83
C GLY A 186 -9.96 4.31 -14.50
N VAL A 187 -10.79 4.31 -15.54
CA VAL A 187 -12.23 4.58 -15.48
C VAL A 187 -12.95 3.60 -14.56
N LEU A 188 -12.74 2.30 -14.69
CA LEU A 188 -13.50 1.30 -13.94
C LEU A 188 -13.32 1.43 -12.42
N PRO A 189 -12.10 1.42 -11.84
CA PRO A 189 -11.91 1.56 -10.41
C PRO A 189 -12.31 2.95 -9.91
N VAL A 190 -12.07 4.02 -10.68
CA VAL A 190 -12.48 5.37 -10.30
C VAL A 190 -13.99 5.50 -10.21
N VAL A 191 -14.74 5.00 -11.21
CA VAL A 191 -16.20 5.06 -11.23
C VAL A 191 -16.79 4.21 -10.10
N ILE A 192 -16.33 2.98 -9.92
CA ILE A 192 -16.81 2.10 -8.84
C ILE A 192 -16.49 2.72 -7.47
N ALA A 193 -15.23 3.05 -7.19
CA ALA A 193 -14.85 3.56 -5.89
C ALA A 193 -15.56 4.88 -5.55
N SER A 194 -15.67 5.80 -6.52
CA SER A 194 -16.31 7.11 -6.31
C SER A 194 -17.81 6.98 -6.10
N SER A 195 -18.51 6.25 -6.99
CA SER A 195 -19.97 6.09 -6.90
C SER A 195 -20.39 5.45 -5.58
N PHE A 196 -19.78 4.31 -5.21
CA PHE A 196 -20.13 3.62 -3.97
C PHE A 196 -19.70 4.40 -2.72
N SER A 197 -18.57 5.12 -2.73
CA SER A 197 -18.17 5.96 -1.58
C SER A 197 -19.10 7.14 -1.36
N ILE A 198 -19.54 7.79 -2.44
CA ILE A 198 -20.53 8.87 -2.38
C ILE A 198 -21.85 8.32 -1.83
N LEU A 199 -22.37 7.22 -2.39
CA LEU A 199 -23.60 6.60 -1.91
C LEU A 199 -23.50 6.18 -0.43
N ALA A 200 -22.37 5.61 -0.01
CA ALA A 200 -22.11 5.28 1.40
C ALA A 200 -22.13 6.53 2.30
N TYR A 201 -21.57 7.65 1.84
CA TYR A 201 -21.59 8.92 2.55
C TYR A 201 -23.02 9.48 2.70
N HIS A 202 -23.82 9.43 1.63
CA HIS A 202 -25.24 9.79 1.67
C HIS A 202 -26.02 8.92 2.66
N ASN A 203 -25.78 7.62 2.65
CA ASN A 203 -26.41 6.66 3.56
C ASN A 203 -26.10 6.98 5.03
N VAL A 204 -24.84 7.24 5.36
CA VAL A 204 -24.43 7.64 6.72
C VAL A 204 -25.10 8.95 7.16
N ARG A 205 -25.18 9.94 6.27
CA ARG A 205 -25.85 11.22 6.58
C ARG A 205 -27.35 11.03 6.84
N ARG A 206 -27.99 10.03 6.22
CA ARG A 206 -29.40 9.66 6.49
C ARG A 206 -29.55 8.85 7.79
N ILE A 207 -28.62 7.94 8.09
CA ILE A 207 -28.60 7.15 9.35
C ILE A 207 -28.57 8.05 10.59
N VAL A 208 -28.00 9.25 10.47
CA VAL A 208 -27.96 10.26 11.55
C VAL A 208 -29.35 10.61 12.11
N ARG A 209 -30.42 10.34 11.37
CA ARG A 209 -31.81 10.59 11.79
C ARG A 209 -32.52 9.38 12.42
N ARG A 210 -31.87 8.21 12.53
CA ARG A 210 -32.47 6.97 13.07
C ARG A 210 -31.88 6.57 14.44
N GLN A 211 -32.68 5.85 15.24
CA GLN A 211 -32.30 5.28 16.55
C GLN A 211 -31.37 4.06 16.39
N LEU A 212 -30.15 4.26 15.90
CA LEU A 212 -29.09 3.26 16.03
C LEU A 212 -28.24 3.53 17.28
N PRO A 213 -27.67 2.50 17.92
CA PRO A 213 -26.79 2.68 19.07
C PRO A 213 -25.64 3.63 18.71
N ILE A 214 -25.44 4.65 19.56
CA ILE A 214 -24.54 5.80 19.34
C ILE A 214 -23.13 5.35 18.96
N VAL A 215 -22.65 4.26 19.56
CA VAL A 215 -21.30 3.71 19.33
C VAL A 215 -21.12 3.21 17.89
N ARG A 216 -22.08 2.44 17.36
CA ARG A 216 -22.01 1.87 16.00
C ARG A 216 -22.08 2.99 14.95
N ARG A 217 -22.96 3.96 15.17
CA ARG A 217 -23.12 5.13 14.29
C ARG A 217 -21.85 5.98 14.18
N LYS A 218 -21.16 6.24 15.30
CA LYS A 218 -19.89 6.98 15.28
C LYS A 218 -18.81 6.22 14.50
N LEU A 219 -18.75 4.90 14.65
CA LEU A 219 -17.81 4.04 13.94
C LEU A 219 -18.06 4.06 12.43
N ASP A 220 -19.30 3.81 12.00
CA ASP A 220 -19.65 3.78 10.57
C ASP A 220 -19.39 5.13 9.90
N LYS A 221 -19.70 6.25 10.57
CA LYS A 221 -19.40 7.60 10.06
C LYS A 221 -17.91 7.81 9.83
N GLN A 222 -17.08 7.38 10.78
CA GLN A 222 -15.63 7.53 10.69
C GLN A 222 -15.03 6.65 9.60
N ILE A 223 -15.48 5.40 9.48
CA ILE A 223 -15.01 4.49 8.44
C ILE A 223 -15.41 4.99 7.05
N THR A 224 -16.66 5.42 6.85
CA THR A 224 -17.08 6.02 5.58
C THR A 224 -16.25 7.25 5.24
N ALA A 225 -15.96 8.13 6.21
CA ALA A 225 -15.11 9.29 5.96
C ALA A 225 -13.67 8.89 5.58
N MET A 226 -13.10 7.87 6.23
CA MET A 226 -11.78 7.34 5.88
C MET A 226 -11.74 6.78 4.45
N VAL A 227 -12.74 5.97 4.07
CA VAL A 227 -12.84 5.41 2.71
C VAL A 227 -13.05 6.51 1.67
N LEU A 228 -13.93 7.47 1.93
CA LEU A 228 -14.18 8.58 1.01
C LEU A 228 -12.91 9.41 0.76
N MET A 229 -12.20 9.81 1.82
CA MET A 229 -10.95 10.56 1.67
C MET A 229 -9.87 9.76 0.96
N ARG A 230 -9.82 8.44 1.21
CA ARG A 230 -8.92 7.53 0.52
C ARG A 230 -9.19 7.49 -0.99
N VAL A 231 -10.46 7.42 -1.39
CA VAL A 231 -10.89 7.44 -2.79
C VAL A 231 -10.60 8.78 -3.46
N ILE A 232 -10.85 9.89 -2.78
CA ILE A 232 -10.51 11.23 -3.30
C ILE A 232 -9.00 11.31 -3.58
N ALA A 233 -8.15 10.95 -2.62
CA ALA A 233 -6.70 10.94 -2.81
C ALA A 233 -6.28 10.00 -3.95
N PHE A 234 -6.90 8.81 -4.03
CA PHE A 234 -6.66 7.84 -5.08
C PHE A 234 -6.91 8.42 -6.48
N VAL A 235 -8.04 9.10 -6.71
CA VAL A 235 -8.37 9.71 -8.01
C VAL A 235 -7.32 10.75 -8.41
N PHE A 236 -6.98 11.67 -7.51
CA PHE A 236 -6.03 12.76 -7.84
C PHE A 236 -4.60 12.26 -8.09
N LEU A 237 -4.14 11.26 -7.33
CA LEU A 237 -2.77 10.74 -7.46
C LEU A 237 -2.59 9.82 -8.67
N LEU A 238 -3.68 9.22 -9.18
CA LEU A 238 -3.62 8.23 -10.25
C LEU A 238 -3.71 8.85 -11.66
N LEU A 239 -4.59 9.83 -11.87
CA LEU A 239 -4.91 10.36 -13.20
C LEU A 239 -3.70 10.91 -13.99
N PRO A 240 -2.79 11.71 -13.40
CA PRO A 240 -1.63 12.23 -14.12
C PRO A 240 -0.68 11.12 -14.61
N PHE A 241 -0.56 10.04 -13.83
CA PHE A 241 0.28 8.91 -14.19
C PHE A 241 -0.32 8.10 -15.35
N ILE A 242 -1.62 7.80 -15.32
CA ILE A 242 -2.27 7.04 -16.40
C ILE A 242 -2.12 7.76 -17.75
N THR A 243 -2.45 9.05 -17.78
CA THR A 243 -2.39 9.86 -19.01
C THR A 243 -0.99 9.86 -19.61
N TYR A 244 0.03 10.10 -18.78
CA TYR A 244 1.42 10.06 -19.22
C TYR A 244 1.88 8.65 -19.65
N ARG A 245 1.45 7.60 -18.95
CA ARG A 245 1.80 6.21 -19.33
C ARG A 245 1.24 5.85 -20.69
N ILE A 246 -0.01 6.21 -20.99
CA ILE A 246 -0.61 6.01 -22.31
C ILE A 246 0.21 6.75 -23.38
N TYR A 247 0.56 8.01 -23.14
CA TYR A 247 1.41 8.78 -24.05
C TYR A 247 2.76 8.08 -24.33
N THR A 248 3.50 7.69 -23.28
CA THR A 248 4.83 7.08 -23.45
C THR A 248 4.83 5.70 -24.12
N ILE A 249 3.72 4.97 -24.04
CA ILE A 249 3.59 3.66 -24.70
C ILE A 249 3.36 3.82 -26.20
N ASN A 250 2.60 4.84 -26.61
CA ASN A 250 2.28 5.10 -28.02
C ASN A 250 3.36 5.91 -28.73
N PHE A 251 4.09 6.75 -27.98
CA PHE A 251 5.15 7.60 -28.49
C PHE A 251 6.45 7.35 -27.72
N PRO A 252 7.08 6.16 -27.88
CA PRO A 252 8.31 5.84 -27.18
C PRO A 252 9.44 6.75 -27.68
N VAL A 253 10.08 7.45 -26.75
CA VAL A 253 11.22 8.32 -27.05
C VAL A 253 12.52 7.51 -27.01
N SER A 254 13.22 7.45 -28.14
CA SER A 254 14.52 6.79 -28.24
C SER A 254 15.63 7.55 -27.50
N ARG A 255 16.61 6.81 -26.95
CA ARG A 255 17.84 7.37 -26.37
C ARG A 255 18.69 8.16 -27.39
N SER A 256 18.46 7.97 -28.69
CA SER A 256 19.15 8.70 -29.76
C SER A 256 18.77 10.18 -29.84
N VAL A 257 17.67 10.60 -29.21
CA VAL A 257 17.24 12.01 -29.12
C VAL A 257 17.41 12.47 -27.66
N PRO A 258 18.64 12.88 -27.26
CA PRO A 258 19.02 12.97 -25.85
C PRO A 258 18.22 14.01 -25.07
N MET A 259 17.86 15.15 -25.68
CA MET A 259 17.10 16.21 -25.02
C MET A 259 15.68 15.77 -24.64
N THR A 260 14.92 15.25 -25.62
CA THR A 260 13.54 14.79 -25.38
C THR A 260 13.51 13.60 -24.43
N PHE A 261 14.50 12.71 -24.53
CA PHE A 261 14.63 11.58 -23.61
C PHE A 261 14.87 12.05 -22.17
N ALA A 262 15.79 13.01 -21.96
CA ALA A 262 16.09 13.54 -20.62
C ALA A 262 14.86 14.23 -19.99
N ILE A 263 14.14 15.06 -20.75
CA ILE A 263 12.89 15.69 -20.29
C ILE A 263 11.85 14.61 -19.95
N GLY A 264 11.68 13.62 -20.82
CA GLY A 264 10.77 12.50 -20.59
C GLY A 264 11.09 11.77 -19.29
N LYS A 265 12.36 11.49 -19.01
CA LYS A 265 12.79 10.84 -17.76
C LYS A 265 12.47 11.68 -16.52
N LEU A 266 12.68 12.99 -16.57
CA LEU A 266 12.33 13.88 -15.46
C LEU A 266 10.82 13.90 -15.20
N VAL A 267 10.00 14.07 -16.26
CA VAL A 267 8.53 14.04 -16.15
C VAL A 267 8.05 12.69 -15.63
N GLN A 268 8.62 11.58 -16.13
CA GLN A 268 8.32 10.25 -15.64
C GLN A 268 8.63 10.10 -14.15
N ALA A 269 9.78 10.62 -13.69
CA ALA A 269 10.17 10.56 -12.29
C ALA A 269 9.15 11.31 -11.40
N ILE A 270 8.78 12.55 -11.77
CA ILE A 270 7.81 13.36 -11.03
C ILE A 270 6.44 12.68 -10.96
N LEU A 271 5.90 12.24 -12.10
CA LEU A 271 4.58 11.62 -12.16
C LEU A 271 4.54 10.26 -11.45
N THR A 272 5.63 9.50 -11.53
CA THR A 272 5.77 8.23 -10.77
C THR A 272 5.86 8.52 -9.27
N SER A 273 6.54 9.59 -8.84
CA SER A 273 6.54 10.01 -7.43
C SER A 273 5.14 10.36 -6.94
N ILE A 274 4.37 11.13 -7.71
CA ILE A 274 2.97 11.44 -7.39
C ILE A 274 2.13 10.16 -7.27
N TYR A 275 2.27 9.24 -8.22
CA TYR A 275 1.57 7.96 -8.17
C TYR A 275 1.99 7.11 -6.96
N THR A 276 3.28 7.08 -6.62
CA THR A 276 3.78 6.25 -5.51
C THR A 276 3.36 6.77 -4.14
N ILE A 277 3.04 8.06 -3.99
CA ILE A 277 2.40 8.62 -2.79
C ILE A 277 1.09 7.88 -2.46
N ASN A 278 0.38 7.37 -3.48
CA ASN A 278 -0.85 6.60 -3.30
C ASN A 278 -0.68 5.36 -2.40
N TYR A 279 0.53 4.80 -2.32
CA TYR A 279 0.86 3.62 -1.50
C TYR A 279 1.30 4.00 -0.08
N VAL A 280 1.51 5.29 0.20
CA VAL A 280 2.01 5.82 1.47
C VAL A 280 0.91 6.51 2.27
N ILE A 281 0.00 7.17 1.57
CA ILE A 281 -0.85 8.23 2.14
C ILE A 281 -1.91 7.73 3.14
N ASN A 282 -2.25 6.44 3.15
CA ASN A 282 -3.36 5.86 3.92
C ASN A 282 -3.33 6.20 5.41
N PHE A 283 -2.23 5.86 6.07
CA PHE A 283 -2.06 6.08 7.50
C PHE A 283 -2.18 7.57 7.87
N TYR A 284 -1.55 8.42 7.06
CA TYR A 284 -1.54 9.86 7.27
C TYR A 284 -2.93 10.47 7.09
N LEU A 285 -3.69 10.05 6.08
CA LEU A 285 -5.10 10.43 5.91
C LEU A 285 -5.93 9.99 7.10
N PHE A 286 -5.75 8.75 7.57
CA PHE A 286 -6.55 8.24 8.69
C PHE A 286 -6.24 8.99 10.00
N ILE A 287 -5.00 9.39 10.22
CA ILE A 287 -4.65 10.29 11.33
C ILE A 287 -5.36 11.63 11.19
N ILE A 288 -5.36 12.27 10.01
CA ILE A 288 -5.93 13.60 9.84
C ILE A 288 -7.46 13.58 10.01
N PHE A 289 -8.13 12.63 9.36
CA PHE A 289 -9.59 12.63 9.22
C PHE A 289 -10.33 11.80 10.27
N SER A 290 -9.67 10.87 10.98
CA SER A 290 -10.33 10.02 11.98
C SER A 290 -9.79 10.24 13.40
N SER A 291 -10.57 10.97 14.21
CA SER A 291 -10.25 11.20 15.62
C SER A 291 -10.17 9.92 16.45
N ARG A 292 -10.93 8.88 16.09
CA ARG A 292 -10.87 7.56 16.74
C ARG A 292 -9.60 6.82 16.35
N PHE A 293 -9.24 6.84 15.06
CA PHE A 293 -7.98 6.26 14.60
C PHE A 293 -6.79 6.91 15.31
N ARG A 294 -6.78 8.25 15.45
CA ARG A 294 -5.77 8.95 16.26
C ARG A 294 -5.69 8.44 17.70
N ARG A 295 -6.82 8.28 18.38
CA ARG A 295 -6.85 7.77 19.76
C ARG A 295 -6.31 6.34 19.84
N GLN A 296 -6.69 5.48 18.90
CA GLN A 296 -6.23 4.09 18.87
C GLN A 296 -4.75 3.98 18.51
N ALA A 297 -4.28 4.75 17.54
CA ALA A 297 -2.86 4.87 17.20
C ALA A 297 -2.05 5.33 18.41
N LYS A 298 -2.51 6.36 19.14
CA LYS A 298 -1.88 6.80 20.41
C LYS A 298 -1.86 5.68 21.44
N VAL A 299 -2.93 4.90 21.61
CA VAL A 299 -2.95 3.78 22.57
C VAL A 299 -1.94 2.69 22.19
N VAL A 300 -1.83 2.34 20.90
CA VAL A 300 -0.84 1.35 20.45
C VAL A 300 0.58 1.88 20.63
N LEU A 301 0.85 3.10 20.17
CA LEU A 301 2.17 3.72 20.21
C LEU A 301 2.63 4.04 21.63
N VAL A 302 1.75 4.55 22.49
CA VAL A 302 2.12 4.97 23.84
C VAL A 302 1.99 3.79 24.80
N LYS A 303 0.80 3.19 24.94
CA LYS A 303 0.54 2.23 26.02
C LYS A 303 1.23 0.89 25.79
N LYS A 304 1.20 0.35 24.57
CA LYS A 304 1.82 -0.95 24.29
C LYS A 304 3.33 -0.87 24.10
N CYS A 305 3.86 0.16 23.44
CA CYS A 305 5.32 0.32 23.40
C CYS A 305 5.88 0.60 24.79
N TRP A 306 5.21 1.40 25.62
CA TRP A 306 5.63 1.61 27.00
C TRP A 306 5.58 0.33 27.82
N GLN A 307 4.52 -0.48 27.70
CA GLN A 307 4.44 -1.77 28.40
C GLN A 307 5.55 -2.73 27.92
N ARG A 308 5.77 -2.88 26.62
CA ARG A 308 6.85 -3.74 26.08
C ARG A 308 8.24 -3.24 26.50
N TRP A 309 8.46 -1.93 26.46
CA TRP A 309 9.72 -1.33 26.90
C TRP A 309 9.95 -1.57 28.40
N LYS A 310 8.93 -1.37 29.24
CA LYS A 310 9.00 -1.67 30.67
C LYS A 310 9.32 -3.14 30.95
N TYR A 311 8.68 -4.08 30.24
CA TYR A 311 8.99 -5.51 30.37
C TYR A 311 10.42 -5.84 29.91
N TRP A 312 10.89 -5.23 28.82
CA TRP A 312 12.26 -5.44 28.33
C TRP A 312 13.31 -4.91 29.30
N CYS A 313 13.10 -3.71 29.86
CA CYS A 313 13.97 -3.16 30.91
C CYS A 313 13.98 -4.02 32.19
N CYS A 314 12.83 -4.54 32.64
CA CYS A 314 12.80 -5.45 33.80
C CYS A 314 13.51 -6.79 33.52
N SER A 315 13.41 -7.32 32.30
CA SER A 315 14.10 -8.55 31.90
C SER A 315 15.62 -8.39 31.86
N ILE A 316 16.13 -7.20 31.52
CA ILE A 316 17.57 -6.90 31.56
C ILE A 316 18.06 -6.77 33.01
N ASN A 317 17.28 -6.12 33.88
CA ASN A 317 17.68 -5.96 35.29
C ASN A 317 17.77 -7.29 36.04
N ASN A 318 16.90 -8.26 35.73
CA ASN A 318 16.93 -9.60 36.33
C ASN A 318 18.08 -10.50 35.82
N GLN A 319 18.78 -10.11 34.74
CA GLN A 319 19.99 -10.81 34.30
C GLN A 319 21.28 -10.24 34.90
N ILE A 320 21.18 -9.16 35.70
CA ILE A 320 22.32 -8.46 36.32
C ILE A 320 22.36 -8.73 37.84
N GLU A 321 21.55 -9.66 38.37
CA GLU A 321 21.75 -10.15 39.74
C GLU A 321 22.96 -11.12 39.77
N PRO A 322 24.02 -10.81 40.54
CA PRO A 322 25.18 -11.69 40.65
C PRO A 322 24.80 -12.98 41.38
N ALA A 323 25.29 -14.10 40.87
CA ALA A 323 25.18 -15.41 41.47
C ALA A 323 25.76 -15.42 42.90
N ASN A 324 24.92 -15.19 43.90
CA ASN A 324 25.29 -15.38 45.30
C ASN A 324 25.30 -16.88 45.62
N ILE A 325 26.53 -17.40 45.71
CA ILE A 325 27.10 -18.36 46.67
C ILE A 325 26.07 -19.27 47.38
N PRO A 326 26.13 -20.61 47.17
CA PRO A 326 25.28 -21.55 47.89
C PRO A 326 25.71 -21.68 49.36
N GLU A 327 24.80 -21.31 50.27
CA GLU A 327 24.86 -21.68 51.68
C GLU A 327 24.70 -23.21 51.83
N THR A 328 25.74 -23.84 52.36
CA THR A 328 25.75 -25.25 52.79
C THR A 328 24.77 -25.44 53.95
N ARG A 329 23.67 -26.16 53.67
CA ARG A 329 22.67 -26.61 54.63
C ARG A 329 23.24 -27.77 55.46
N ASN A 330 23.55 -27.50 56.73
CA ASN A 330 23.82 -28.54 57.73
C ASN A 330 22.58 -29.40 57.98
N SER A 331 22.84 -30.69 58.09
CA SER A 331 21.93 -31.81 58.27
C SER A 331 21.58 -32.07 59.73
N GLN A 332 20.35 -32.55 59.93
CA GLN A 332 19.90 -33.53 60.94
C GLN A 332 19.74 -33.06 62.40
N ILE A 333 18.47 -32.83 62.78
CA ILE A 333 17.95 -33.00 64.14
C ILE A 333 16.63 -33.78 64.05
N GLU A 334 16.57 -34.83 64.87
CA GLU A 334 15.41 -35.51 65.49
C GLU A 334 14.33 -36.18 64.63
N SER A 335 14.37 -37.51 64.65
CA SER A 335 13.18 -38.36 64.65
C SER A 335 13.35 -39.40 65.75
N GLU A 336 12.91 -39.08 66.96
CA GLU A 336 12.59 -40.06 68.01
C GLU A 336 11.11 -39.93 68.38
N GLU A 337 10.56 -41.09 68.75
CA GLU A 337 9.26 -41.38 69.35
C GLU A 337 8.07 -41.85 68.48
N ASN A 338 7.82 -43.16 68.67
CA ASN A 338 6.54 -43.88 68.83
C ASN A 338 6.02 -44.71 67.63
N ILE A 339 6.40 -45.99 67.59
CA ILE A 339 5.57 -47.19 67.94
C ILE A 339 6.40 -48.47 67.72
#